data_AF-A0A5J4VJB1-F1
#
_entry.id   AF-A0A5J4VJB1-F1
#
_cell.length_a   1.000
_cell.length_b   1.000
_cell.length_c   1.000
_cell.angle_alpha   90.00
_cell.angle_beta   90.00
_cell.angle_gamma   90.00
#
_symmetry.space_group_name_H-M   'P 1'
#
loop_
_entity.id
_entity.type
_entity.pdbx_description
1 polymer ?
#
loop_
_entity_poly.entity_id
_entity_poly.type
_entity_poly.pdbx_seq_one_letter_code
_entity_poly.pdbx_strand_id
1 'polypeptide(L)' 'TLPASHTCAQSLELPQYSSADIMLERIVYAITNCVSIDTDFNVSGNFQDDNIEDDEESEGFSLDEHEMDD' A
#
# COMPACT_ATOMS: atom_id res chain seq x y z
N THR A 1 -18.16 -23.44 1.98
CA THR A 1 -18.08 -22.37 0.97
C THR A 1 -17.51 -21.13 1.61
N LEU A 2 -16.78 -20.30 0.85
CA LEU A 2 -16.23 -19.01 1.30
C LEU A 2 -17.07 -17.86 0.72
N PRO A 3 -17.07 -16.67 1.35
CA PRO A 3 -17.74 -15.50 0.78
C PRO A 3 -17.08 -15.06 -0.53
N ALA A 4 -17.86 -14.48 -1.44
CA ALA A 4 -17.37 -13.91 -2.70
C ALA A 4 -17.51 -12.39 -2.69
N SER A 5 -16.44 -11.68 -3.05
CA SER A 5 -16.44 -10.22 -3.15
C SER A 5 -16.53 -9.76 -4.60
N HIS A 6 -17.35 -8.76 -4.87
CA HIS A 6 -17.42 -8.09 -6.18
C HIS A 6 -16.97 -6.64 -6.02
N THR A 7 -15.70 -6.37 -6.31
CA THR A 7 -15.11 -5.04 -6.12
C THR A 7 -15.65 -3.98 -7.07
N CYS A 8 -16.05 -4.35 -8.30
CA CYS A 8 -16.68 -3.42 -9.26
C CYS A 8 -18.05 -2.89 -8.77
N ALA A 9 -18.75 -3.68 -7.94
CA ALA A 9 -20.09 -3.34 -7.42
C ALA A 9 -20.10 -3.06 -5.91
N GLN A 10 -18.92 -3.10 -5.26
CA GLN A 10 -18.73 -2.91 -3.82
C GLN A 10 -19.69 -3.80 -2.99
N SER A 11 -19.84 -5.06 -3.39
CA SER A 11 -20.75 -6.00 -2.74
C SER A 11 -20.05 -7.27 -2.27
N LEU A 12 -20.62 -7.91 -1.24
CA LEU A 12 -20.15 -9.15 -0.67
C LEU A 12 -21.29 -10.17 -0.66
N GLU A 13 -21.10 -11.29 -1.35
CA GLU A 13 -22.02 -12.42 -1.33
C GLU A 13 -21.67 -13.34 -0.15
N LEU A 14 -22.64 -13.52 0.74
CA LEU A 14 -22.50 -14.37 1.91
C LEU A 14 -23.28 -15.67 1.70
N PRO A 15 -22.60 -16.83 1.76
CA PRO A 15 -23.28 -18.11 1.89
C PRO A 15 -24.21 -18.15 3.10
N GLN A 16 -25.21 -19.02 3.05
CA GLN A 16 -26.12 -19.24 4.18
C GLN A 16 -25.41 -20.07 5.26
N TYR A 17 -24.71 -19.39 6.16
CA TYR A 17 -24.04 -20.03 7.29
C TYR A 17 -25.03 -20.38 8.40
N SER A 18 -24.74 -21.46 9.14
CA SER A 18 -25.60 -21.94 10.22
C SER A 18 -25.52 -21.12 11.51
N SER A 19 -24.48 -20.30 11.67
CA SER A 19 -24.32 -19.37 12.79
C SER A 19 -23.44 -18.17 12.41
N ALA A 20 -23.53 -17.11 13.21
CA ALA A 20 -22.67 -15.93 13.07
C ALA A 20 -21.19 -16.28 13.31
N ASP A 21 -20.89 -17.19 14.24
CA ASP A 21 -19.51 -17.62 14.54
C ASP A 21 -18.86 -18.28 13.32
N ILE A 22 -19.60 -19.16 12.62
CA ILE A 22 -19.12 -19.81 11.40
C ILE A 22 -18.93 -18.78 10.29
N MET A 23 -19.84 -17.82 10.15
CA MET A 23 -19.69 -16.74 9.18
C MET A 23 -18.42 -15.92 9.44
N LEU A 24 -18.15 -15.55 10.70
CA LEU A 24 -16.97 -14.80 11.11
C LEU A 24 -15.69 -15.56 10.77
N GLU A 25 -15.59 -16.83 11.16
CA GLU A 25 -14.41 -17.68 10.87
C GLU A 25 -14.12 -17.71 9.36
N ARG A 26 -15.16 -17.84 8.54
CA ARG A 26 -15.03 -17.92 7.06
C ARG A 26 -14.66 -16.59 6.44
N ILE A 27 -15.20 -15.47 6.94
CA ILE A 27 -14.83 -14.12 6.50
C ILE A 27 -13.37 -13.85 6.83
N VAL A 28 -12.96 -14.09 8.08
CA VAL A 28 -11.57 -13.88 8.52
C VAL A 28 -10.61 -14.72 7.68
N TYR A 29 -10.93 -15.99 7.47
CA TYR A 29 -10.14 -16.84 6.58
C TYR A 29 -10.02 -16.25 5.17
N ALA A 30 -11.14 -15.81 4.57
CA ALA A 30 -11.16 -15.27 3.22
C ALA A 30 -10.33 -13.98 3.08
N ILE A 31 -10.46 -13.02 4.00
CA ILE A 31 -9.72 -11.75 3.92
C ILE A 31 -8.21 -11.93 4.15
N THR A 32 -7.80 -12.90 4.98
CA THR A 32 -6.38 -13.15 5.27
C THR A 32 -5.69 -13.91 4.15
N ASN A 33 -6.42 -14.70 3.36
CA ASN A 33 -5.83 -15.61 2.37
C ASN A 33 -6.17 -15.22 0.92
N CYS A 34 -7.04 -14.24 0.70
CA CYS A 34 -7.35 -13.77 -0.64
C CYS A 34 -6.23 -12.85 -1.16
N VAL A 35 -5.62 -13.22 -2.28
CA VAL A 35 -4.56 -12.45 -2.95
C VAL A 35 -5.15 -11.55 -4.07
N SER A 36 -6.44 -11.72 -4.38
CA SER A 36 -7.09 -11.00 -5.46
C SER A 36 -7.26 -9.52 -5.07
N ILE A 37 -6.56 -8.63 -5.78
CA ILE A 37 -6.59 -7.17 -5.60
C ILE A 37 -5.85 -6.72 -4.32
N ASP A 38 -4.84 -7.48 -3.88
CA ASP A 38 -3.88 -6.96 -2.89
C ASP A 38 -2.78 -6.15 -3.62
N THR A 39 -3.09 -4.89 -3.96
CA THR A 39 -2.11 -3.95 -4.53
C THR A 39 -1.53 -3.01 -3.47
N ASP A 40 -2.10 -2.98 -2.26
CA ASP A 40 -1.74 -2.03 -1.20
C ASP A 40 -0.30 -2.23 -0.70
N PHE A 41 0.22 -3.46 -0.80
CA PHE A 41 1.59 -3.80 -0.38
C PHE A 41 2.55 -4.09 -1.54
N ASN A 42 2.07 -4.07 -2.79
CA ASN A 42 2.88 -4.33 -3.97
C ASN A 42 3.36 -3.03 -4.64
N VAL A 43 3.82 -2.07 -3.84
CA VAL A 43 4.62 -0.94 -4.34
C VAL A 43 6.04 -1.45 -4.62
N SER A 44 6.19 -2.31 -5.62
CA SER A 44 7.48 -2.48 -6.29
C SER A 44 7.68 -1.22 -7.13
N GLY A 45 8.09 -0.15 -6.46
CA GLY A 45 8.42 1.12 -7.08
C GLY A 45 9.60 0.95 -8.01
N ASN A 46 9.33 0.66 -9.28
CA ASN A 46 10.11 1.27 -10.36
C ASN A 46 9.62 2.71 -10.52
N PHE A 47 9.79 3.53 -9.47
CA PHE A 47 9.99 4.95 -9.72
C PHE A 47 11.29 4.97 -10.52
N GLN A 48 11.18 5.13 -11.84
CA GLN A 48 12.34 5.44 -12.66
C GLN A 48 12.91 6.71 -12.04
N ASP A 49 14.04 6.53 -11.36
CA ASP A 49 14.99 7.60 -11.11
C ASP A 49 15.47 8.04 -12.50
N ASP A 50 14.64 8.86 -13.15
CA ASP A 50 15.01 9.61 -14.33
C ASP A 50 16.13 10.52 -13.83
N ASN A 51 17.37 10.02 -13.97
CA ASN A 51 18.60 10.78 -13.82
C ASN A 51 18.44 12.05 -14.64
N ILE A 52 18.04 13.13 -13.99
CA ILE A 52 18.24 14.47 -14.48
C ILE A 52 19.75 14.66 -14.37
N GLU A 53 20.44 14.60 -15.50
CA GLU A 53 21.82 15.01 -15.61
C GLU A 53 21.88 16.48 -15.14
N ASP A 54 22.47 16.70 -13.97
CA ASP A 54 22.86 18.03 -13.48
C ASP A 54 23.92 18.58 -14.45
N ASP A 55 23.47 19.31 -15.48
CA ASP A 55 24.32 20.25 -16.20
C ASP A 55 24.58 21.44 -15.25
N GLU A 56 25.79 21.47 -14.69
CA GLU A 56 26.27 22.57 -13.84
C GLU A 56 26.18 23.93 -14.56
N GLU A 57 25.58 24.94 -13.91
CA GLU A 57 26.23 26.25 -13.68
C GLU A 57 25.34 27.27 -12.91
N SER A 58 25.93 27.82 -11.83
CA SER A 58 25.69 29.16 -11.22
C SER A 58 24.36 29.36 -10.46
N GLU A 59 24.25 29.96 -9.27
CA GLU A 59 25.00 30.98 -8.52
C GLU A 59 24.73 30.77 -7.00
N GLY A 60 25.67 31.22 -6.16
CA GLY A 60 25.87 30.72 -4.80
C GLY A 60 24.97 31.22 -3.67
N PHE A 61 25.28 30.70 -2.47
CA PHE A 61 25.12 31.42 -1.20
C PHE A 61 26.05 30.80 -0.15
N SER A 62 27.11 31.52 0.22
CA SER A 62 28.02 31.14 1.31
C SER A 62 27.31 31.31 2.66
N LEU A 63 27.20 30.25 3.46
CA LEU A 63 26.92 30.39 4.88
C LEU A 63 28.24 30.30 5.66
N ASP A 64 28.63 31.43 6.23
CA ASP A 64 29.62 31.59 7.29
C ASP A 64 29.38 30.56 8.40
N GLU A 65 30.39 29.74 8.71
CA GLU A 65 30.43 28.94 9.94
C GLU A 65 30.69 29.88 11.12
N HIS A 66 29.79 29.87 12.10
CA HIS A 66 30.19 30.23 13.45
C HIS A 66 29.74 29.19 14.47
N GLU A 67 30.69 28.89 15.35
CA GLU A 67 30.99 27.61 15.97
C GLU A 67 30.02 27.18 17.08
N MET A 68 30.02 25.87 17.33
CA MET A 68 29.56 25.27 18.59
C MET A 68 30.51 25.67 19.72
N ASP A 69 29.96 26.01 20.89
CA ASP A 69 30.62 25.81 22.18
C ASP A 69 29.55 25.54 23.27
N ASP A 70 29.96 24.72 24.24
CA ASP A 70 29.23 23.82 25.16
C ASP A 70 27.99 24.32 25.93
#